data_AF-A0A526Z5B9-F1
#
_entry.id   AF-A0A526Z5B9-F1
#
_cell.length_a   1.000
_cell.length_b   1.000
_cell.length_c   1.000
_cell.angle_alpha   90.00
_cell.angle_beta   90.00
_cell.angle_gamma   90.00
#
_symmetry.space_group_name_H-M   'P 1'
#
loop_
_entity.id
_entity.type
_entity.pdbx_description
1 polymer ?
#
loop_
_entity_poly.entity_id
_entity_poly.type
_entity_poly.pdbx_seq_one_letter_code
_entity_poly.pdbx_strand_id
1 'polypeptide(L)'
;MVMKKEELESVLGRGRPGFDLDPIEDQLHDLASERQFPDVAIAHCIARIEESAPALRAVLTRAAEGEHLSRDDEMRLLRGIYILGGARDTRTFGPLLRLLRRPGRELDDLLGDVVTESLARIVAGVFDGDTDALFSLISDRSVDEFVRDAVLGAATFLTRPHRA
;
A
#
# COMPACT_ATOMS: atom_id res chain seq x y z
N MET A 1 12.73 -9.09 7.91
CA MET A 1 13.91 -8.30 8.31
C MET A 1 14.09 -7.25 7.23
N VAL A 2 13.90 -5.97 7.56
CA VAL A 2 14.12 -4.88 6.60
C VAL A 2 15.63 -4.72 6.47
N MET A 3 16.13 -4.68 5.24
CA MET A 3 17.56 -4.55 4.96
C MET A 3 17.82 -3.16 4.41
N LYS A 4 18.93 -2.54 4.82
CA LYS A 4 19.35 -1.25 4.25
C LYS A 4 19.85 -1.44 2.82
N LYS A 5 19.78 -0.40 1.97
CA LYS A 5 20.31 -0.41 0.59
C LYS A 5 21.70 -1.07 0.50
N GLU A 6 22.63 -0.62 1.34
CA GLU A 6 24.03 -1.11 1.38
C GLU A 6 24.12 -2.62 1.70
N GLU A 7 23.25 -3.13 2.57
CA GLU A 7 23.19 -4.56 2.91
C GLU A 7 22.62 -5.37 1.75
N LEU A 8 21.61 -4.82 1.05
CA LEU A 8 20.98 -5.46 -0.09
C LEU A 8 21.94 -5.54 -1.28
N GLU A 9 22.71 -4.48 -1.53
CA GLU A 9 23.77 -4.42 -2.55
C GLU A 9 24.87 -5.44 -2.29
N SER A 10 25.30 -5.55 -1.03
CA SER A 10 26.30 -6.55 -0.62
C SER A 10 25.82 -7.98 -0.88
N VAL A 11 24.55 -8.27 -0.58
CA VAL A 11 23.94 -9.60 -0.76
C VAL A 11 23.70 -9.93 -2.25
N LEU A 12 23.12 -9.01 -3.01
CA LEU A 12 22.78 -9.22 -4.43
C LEU A 12 24.00 -9.14 -5.35
N GLY A 13 24.94 -8.26 -5.03
CA GLY A 13 26.18 -8.09 -5.79
C GLY A 13 27.13 -9.29 -5.68
N ARG A 14 26.95 -10.21 -4.71
CA ARG A 14 27.89 -11.32 -4.41
C ARG A 14 29.36 -10.85 -4.35
N GLY A 15 29.61 -9.64 -3.85
CA GLY A 15 30.95 -9.03 -3.82
C GLY A 15 31.49 -8.53 -5.17
N ARG A 16 30.65 -8.37 -6.22
CA ARG A 16 31.05 -7.69 -7.46
C ARG A 16 31.17 -6.18 -7.20
N PRO A 17 32.34 -5.56 -7.45
CA PRO A 17 32.48 -4.11 -7.33
C PRO A 17 31.62 -3.41 -8.39
N GLY A 18 30.84 -2.41 -7.96
CA GLY A 18 30.02 -1.55 -8.85
C GLY A 18 28.57 -1.96 -9.08
N PHE A 19 28.00 -2.90 -8.30
CA PHE A 19 26.56 -3.14 -8.29
C PHE A 19 25.87 -2.08 -7.42
N ASP A 20 25.18 -1.14 -8.06
CA ASP A 20 24.38 -0.10 -7.41
C ASP A 20 22.90 -0.43 -7.62
N LEU A 21 22.13 -0.45 -6.54
CA LEU A 21 20.68 -0.43 -6.65
C LEU A 21 20.31 1.02 -6.90
N ASP A 22 19.91 1.34 -8.13
CA ASP A 22 19.51 2.69 -8.55
C ASP A 22 18.71 3.44 -7.46
N PRO A 23 18.75 4.80 -7.44
CA PRO A 23 17.96 5.61 -6.52
C PRO A 23 16.53 5.09 -6.34
N ILE A 24 15.99 5.18 -5.11
CA ILE A 24 14.63 4.65 -4.87
C ILE A 24 13.61 5.42 -5.71
N GLU A 25 13.91 6.67 -6.03
CA GLU A 25 13.16 7.57 -6.89
C GLU A 25 12.99 7.00 -8.30
N ASP A 26 14.00 6.34 -8.85
CA ASP A 26 13.93 5.71 -10.16
C ASP A 26 12.98 4.50 -10.12
N GLN A 27 13.06 3.70 -9.04
CA GLN A 27 12.14 2.59 -8.83
C GLN A 27 10.70 3.06 -8.60
N LEU A 28 10.50 4.16 -7.88
CA LEU A 28 9.20 4.79 -7.66
C LEU A 28 8.63 5.44 -8.94
N HIS A 29 9.50 5.88 -9.84
CA HIS A 29 9.13 6.34 -11.17
C HIS A 29 8.68 5.15 -12.03
N ASP A 30 9.47 4.09 -12.12
CA ASP A 30 9.15 2.91 -12.92
C ASP A 30 7.90 2.19 -12.41
N LEU A 31 7.74 2.13 -11.08
CA LEU A 31 6.51 1.67 -10.43
C LEU A 31 5.27 2.44 -10.91
N ALA A 32 5.40 3.71 -11.28
CA ALA A 32 4.28 4.53 -11.75
C ALA A 32 4.08 4.43 -13.28
N SER A 33 5.17 4.48 -14.05
CA SER A 33 5.12 4.67 -15.50
C SER A 33 5.16 3.38 -16.33
N GLU A 34 5.65 2.27 -15.77
CA GLU A 34 5.79 1.04 -16.55
C GLU A 34 4.44 0.44 -16.95
N ARG A 35 4.28 0.24 -18.26
CA ARG A 35 3.10 -0.39 -18.86
C ARG A 35 3.03 -1.89 -18.60
N GLN A 36 4.19 -2.55 -18.57
CA GLN A 36 4.29 -3.95 -18.16
C GLN A 36 4.31 -4.04 -16.63
N PHE A 37 4.13 -5.24 -16.09
CA PHE A 37 4.18 -5.44 -14.65
C PHE A 37 5.62 -5.22 -14.15
N PRO A 38 5.90 -4.20 -13.31
CA PRO A 38 7.26 -3.80 -12.96
C PRO A 38 7.77 -4.63 -11.77
N ASP A 39 8.02 -5.92 -12.01
CA ASP A 39 8.42 -6.87 -10.97
C ASP A 39 9.71 -6.46 -10.24
N VAL A 40 10.70 -5.94 -10.97
CA VAL A 40 11.96 -5.42 -10.41
C VAL A 40 11.70 -4.21 -9.50
N ALA A 41 10.95 -3.20 -9.97
CA ALA A 41 10.66 -2.01 -9.19
C ALA A 41 9.85 -2.33 -7.93
N ILE A 42 8.89 -3.26 -8.03
CA ILE A 42 8.13 -3.78 -6.88
C ILE A 42 9.06 -4.46 -5.88
N ALA A 43 9.95 -5.34 -6.35
CA ALA A 43 10.90 -6.03 -5.48
C ALA A 43 11.83 -5.06 -4.76
N HIS A 44 12.34 -4.05 -5.46
CA HIS A 44 13.17 -2.99 -4.87
C HIS A 44 12.40 -2.18 -3.82
N CYS A 45 11.17 -1.76 -4.13
CA CYS A 45 10.33 -1.01 -3.20
C CYS A 45 10.00 -1.80 -1.92
N ILE A 46 9.75 -3.11 -2.04
CA ILE A 46 9.52 -4.00 -0.88
C ILE A 46 10.80 -4.16 -0.06
N ALA A 47 11.93 -4.41 -0.72
CA ALA A 47 13.20 -4.64 -0.04
C ALA A 47 13.70 -3.39 0.71
N ARG A 48 13.45 -2.20 0.13
CA ARG A 48 13.83 -0.89 0.67
C ARG A 48 12.59 -0.13 1.18
N ILE A 49 11.72 -0.81 1.92
CA ILE A 49 10.43 -0.24 2.36
C ILE A 49 10.58 1.05 3.18
N GLU A 50 11.63 1.18 3.99
CA GLU A 50 11.88 2.40 4.76
C GLU A 50 12.08 3.63 3.86
N GLU A 51 12.66 3.43 2.67
CA GLU A 51 12.92 4.47 1.68
C GLU A 51 11.70 4.70 0.77
N SER A 52 11.01 3.63 0.35
CA SER A 52 9.90 3.71 -0.61
C SER A 52 8.57 4.15 0.04
N ALA A 53 8.29 3.68 1.25
CA ALA A 53 6.99 3.87 1.90
C ALA A 53 6.59 5.34 2.11
N PRO A 54 7.48 6.30 2.45
CA PRO A 54 7.12 7.71 2.54
C PRO A 54 6.48 8.26 1.26
N ALA A 55 7.04 7.95 0.08
CA ALA A 55 6.51 8.41 -1.19
C ALA A 55 5.17 7.72 -1.54
N LEU A 56 5.06 6.43 -1.29
CA LEU A 56 3.81 5.67 -1.52
C LEU A 56 2.67 6.19 -0.62
N ARG A 57 2.96 6.46 0.66
CA ARG A 57 2.00 7.07 1.59
C ARG A 57 1.64 8.51 1.22
N ALA A 58 2.58 9.27 0.65
CA ALA A 58 2.30 10.64 0.21
C ALA A 58 1.22 10.66 -0.89
N VAL A 59 1.31 9.77 -1.88
CA VAL A 59 0.28 9.65 -2.92
C VAL A 59 -1.07 9.20 -2.34
N LEU A 60 -1.06 8.21 -1.43
CA LEU A 60 -2.27 7.80 -0.71
C LEU A 60 -2.91 8.96 0.08
N THR A 61 -2.11 9.79 0.72
CA THR A 61 -2.60 10.92 1.52
C THR A 61 -3.23 11.98 0.62
N ARG A 62 -2.59 12.33 -0.50
CA ARG A 62 -3.15 13.24 -1.52
C ARG A 62 -4.48 12.74 -2.06
N ALA A 63 -4.57 11.44 -2.38
CA ALA A 63 -5.82 10.80 -2.80
C ALA A 63 -6.91 10.90 -1.73
N ALA A 64 -6.57 10.62 -0.47
CA ALA A 64 -7.49 10.73 0.66
C ALA A 64 -8.00 12.16 0.89
N GLU A 65 -7.18 13.17 0.58
CA GLU A 65 -7.52 14.59 0.65
C GLU A 65 -8.39 15.05 -0.54
N GLY A 66 -8.61 14.18 -1.53
CA GLY A 66 -9.42 14.45 -2.71
C GLY A 66 -8.67 15.22 -3.79
N GLU A 67 -7.33 15.19 -3.78
CA GLU A 67 -6.54 15.72 -4.89
C GLU A 67 -6.75 14.90 -6.15
N HIS A 68 -6.85 15.58 -7.29
CA HIS A 68 -6.80 14.91 -8.59
C HIS A 68 -5.39 14.39 -8.85
N LEU A 69 -5.27 13.08 -9.03
CA LEU A 69 -4.01 12.43 -9.34
C LEU A 69 -3.76 12.44 -10.85
N SER A 70 -2.48 12.42 -11.23
CA SER A 70 -2.10 12.06 -12.59
C SER A 70 -2.26 10.55 -12.78
N ARG A 71 -2.36 10.08 -14.04
CA ARG A 71 -2.45 8.64 -14.34
C ARG A 71 -1.30 7.84 -13.74
N ASP A 72 -0.09 8.39 -13.73
CA ASP A 72 1.09 7.75 -13.16
C ASP A 72 0.97 7.68 -11.63
N ASP A 73 0.45 8.74 -10.98
CA ASP A 73 0.18 8.72 -9.54
C ASP A 73 -0.98 7.77 -9.15
N GLU A 74 -2.01 7.63 -9.98
CA GLU A 74 -3.06 6.62 -9.79
C GLU A 74 -2.47 5.20 -9.84
N MET A 75 -1.62 4.92 -10.82
CA MET A 75 -0.92 3.64 -10.92
C MET A 75 0.03 3.40 -9.73
N ARG A 76 0.74 4.46 -9.30
CA ARG A 76 1.60 4.43 -8.11
C ARG A 76 0.80 4.19 -6.84
N LEU A 77 -0.39 4.79 -6.69
CA LEU A 77 -1.31 4.53 -5.58
C LEU A 77 -1.69 3.05 -5.56
N LEU A 78 -2.20 2.55 -6.69
CA LEU A 78 -2.68 1.18 -6.85
C LEU A 78 -1.60 0.16 -6.49
N ARG A 79 -0.40 0.29 -7.05
CA ARG A 79 0.72 -0.61 -6.75
C ARG A 79 1.27 -0.40 -5.33
N GLY A 80 1.30 0.85 -4.88
CA GLY A 80 1.81 1.26 -3.58
C GLY A 80 1.04 0.64 -2.41
N ILE A 81 -0.29 0.60 -2.47
CA ILE A 81 -1.10 0.01 -1.37
C ILE A 81 -0.86 -1.50 -1.20
N TYR A 82 -0.56 -2.23 -2.28
CA TYR A 82 -0.16 -3.64 -2.18
C TYR A 82 1.21 -3.79 -1.51
N ILE A 83 2.17 -2.94 -1.88
CA ILE A 83 3.52 -2.94 -1.29
C ILE A 83 3.44 -2.61 0.21
N LEU A 84 2.73 -1.54 0.57
CA LEU A 84 2.55 -1.10 1.97
C LEU A 84 1.82 -2.17 2.80
N GLY A 85 0.77 -2.78 2.25
CA GLY A 85 0.04 -3.87 2.89
C GLY A 85 0.89 -5.12 3.10
N GLY A 86 1.65 -5.53 2.08
CA GLY A 86 2.55 -6.69 2.15
C GLY A 86 3.71 -6.48 3.13
N ALA A 87 4.23 -5.25 3.21
CA ALA A 87 5.30 -4.88 4.13
C ALA A 87 4.83 -4.60 5.56
N ARG A 88 3.50 -4.61 5.81
CA ARG A 88 2.88 -4.31 7.10
C ARG A 88 3.23 -2.92 7.63
N ASP A 89 3.24 -1.91 6.75
CA ASP A 89 3.50 -0.53 7.14
C ASP A 89 2.29 0.06 7.88
N THR A 90 2.27 -0.02 9.21
CA THR A 90 1.12 0.38 10.02
C THR A 90 0.80 1.88 9.96
N ARG A 91 1.79 2.71 9.60
CA ARG A 91 1.60 4.15 9.35
C ARG A 91 0.65 4.45 8.19
N THR A 92 0.34 3.44 7.38
CA THR A 92 -0.60 3.53 6.25
C THR A 92 -2.06 3.41 6.68
N PHE A 93 -2.37 2.83 7.86
CA PHE A 93 -3.74 2.55 8.29
C PHE A 93 -4.65 3.78 8.28
N GLY A 94 -4.28 4.82 9.02
CA GLY A 94 -5.05 6.06 9.10
C GLY A 94 -5.29 6.73 7.74
N PRO A 95 -4.26 7.00 6.92
CA PRO A 95 -4.43 7.49 5.54
C PRO A 95 -5.34 6.61 4.68
N LEU A 96 -5.20 5.27 4.76
CA LEU A 96 -6.04 4.35 4.01
C LEU A 96 -7.51 4.45 4.44
N LEU A 97 -7.80 4.44 5.74
CA LEU A 97 -9.16 4.59 6.25
C LEU A 97 -9.80 5.94 5.87
N ARG A 98 -9.00 7.00 5.69
CA ARG A 98 -9.47 8.29 5.17
C ARG A 98 -9.82 8.20 3.68
N LEU A 99 -8.97 7.58 2.86
CA LEU A 99 -9.28 7.31 1.46
C LEU A 99 -10.57 6.50 1.33
N LEU A 100 -10.72 5.42 2.11
CA LEU A 100 -11.90 4.54 2.06
C LEU A 100 -13.23 5.21 2.45
N ARG A 101 -13.20 6.42 3.02
CA ARG A 101 -14.40 7.23 3.30
C ARG A 101 -14.78 8.17 2.15
N ARG A 102 -14.00 8.20 1.07
CA ARG A 102 -14.33 8.98 -0.14
C ARG A 102 -15.58 8.42 -0.83
N PRO A 103 -16.28 9.25 -1.62
CA PRO A 103 -17.44 8.79 -2.39
C PRO A 103 -17.12 7.55 -3.23
N GLY A 104 -18.04 6.57 -3.27
CA GLY A 104 -17.81 5.27 -3.94
C GLY A 104 -17.34 5.38 -5.40
N ARG A 105 -17.85 6.36 -6.16
CA ARG A 105 -17.38 6.64 -7.52
C ARG A 105 -15.89 7.02 -7.60
N GLU A 106 -15.40 7.80 -6.64
CA GLU A 106 -13.99 8.21 -6.61
C GLU A 106 -13.10 7.04 -6.21
N LEU A 107 -13.61 6.15 -5.35
CA LEU A 107 -12.94 4.90 -4.99
C LEU A 107 -12.91 3.92 -6.15
N ASP A 108 -13.98 3.82 -6.94
CA ASP A 108 -14.04 2.97 -8.13
C ASP A 108 -13.01 3.43 -9.17
N ASP A 109 -12.90 4.74 -9.42
CA ASP A 109 -11.89 5.32 -10.32
C ASP A 109 -10.44 5.04 -9.84
N LEU A 110 -10.18 5.11 -8.53
CA LEU A 110 -8.83 5.00 -7.96
C LEU A 110 -8.39 3.56 -7.65
N LEU A 111 -9.30 2.74 -7.15
CA LEU A 111 -9.01 1.41 -6.60
C LEU A 111 -9.68 0.29 -7.41
N GLY A 112 -10.80 0.57 -8.08
CA GLY A 112 -11.58 -0.42 -8.83
C GLY A 112 -11.76 -1.73 -8.07
N ASP A 113 -11.42 -2.83 -8.75
CA ASP A 113 -11.55 -4.19 -8.23
C ASP A 113 -10.74 -4.46 -6.94
N VAL A 114 -9.77 -3.62 -6.58
CA VAL A 114 -9.06 -3.77 -5.31
C VAL A 114 -10.01 -3.78 -4.13
N VAL A 115 -11.09 -2.98 -4.18
CA VAL A 115 -12.08 -2.89 -3.10
C VAL A 115 -12.65 -4.27 -2.76
N THR A 116 -12.99 -5.07 -3.77
CA THR A 116 -13.66 -6.36 -3.59
C THR A 116 -12.68 -7.53 -3.53
N GLU A 117 -11.53 -7.46 -4.21
CA GLU A 117 -10.62 -8.61 -4.35
C GLU A 117 -9.49 -8.67 -3.31
N SER A 118 -9.04 -7.51 -2.84
CA SER A 118 -7.76 -7.42 -2.11
C SER A 118 -7.79 -6.52 -0.88
N LEU A 119 -8.75 -5.61 -0.78
CA LEU A 119 -8.77 -4.59 0.26
C LEU A 119 -8.75 -5.18 1.67
N ALA A 120 -9.47 -6.28 1.92
CA ALA A 120 -9.47 -6.96 3.21
C ALA A 120 -8.05 -7.36 3.68
N ARG A 121 -7.22 -7.88 2.75
CA ARG A 121 -5.83 -8.28 3.03
C ARG A 121 -4.93 -7.07 3.21
N ILE A 122 -5.13 -6.02 2.43
CA ILE A 122 -4.37 -4.78 2.53
C ILE A 122 -4.63 -4.11 3.88
N VAL A 123 -5.89 -3.93 4.26
CA VAL A 123 -6.30 -3.33 5.54
C VAL A 123 -5.77 -4.14 6.72
N ALA A 124 -5.88 -5.47 6.68
CA ALA A 124 -5.31 -6.32 7.71
C ALA A 124 -3.77 -6.23 7.79
N GLY A 125 -3.11 -6.09 6.63
CA GLY A 125 -1.65 -5.93 6.56
C GLY A 125 -1.16 -4.65 7.22
N VAL A 126 -1.85 -3.52 6.97
CA VAL A 126 -1.48 -2.22 7.54
C VAL A 126 -2.10 -1.92 8.90
N PHE A 127 -2.88 -2.83 9.49
CA PHE A 127 -3.59 -2.57 10.74
C PHE A 127 -2.63 -2.14 11.88
N ASP A 128 -2.92 -1.00 12.52
CA ASP A 128 -2.06 -0.40 13.54
C ASP A 128 -2.50 -0.70 14.98
N GLY A 129 -3.61 -1.41 15.17
CA GLY A 129 -4.19 -1.72 16.47
C GLY A 129 -5.42 -0.88 16.83
N ASP A 130 -5.76 0.15 16.06
CA ASP A 130 -6.94 0.99 16.31
C ASP A 130 -8.23 0.29 15.83
N THR A 131 -8.76 -0.57 16.70
CA THR A 131 -10.03 -1.27 16.46
C THR A 131 -11.22 -0.32 16.38
N ASP A 132 -11.18 0.80 17.09
CA ASP A 132 -12.30 1.75 17.14
C ASP A 132 -12.45 2.44 15.78
N ALA A 133 -11.34 2.86 15.17
CA ALA A 133 -11.34 3.42 13.82
C ALA A 133 -11.82 2.41 12.76
N LEU A 134 -11.44 1.14 12.91
CA LEU A 134 -11.86 0.05 12.04
C LEU A 134 -13.38 -0.17 12.11
N PHE A 135 -13.92 -0.36 13.32
CA PHE A 135 -15.35 -0.61 13.52
C PHE A 135 -16.21 0.63 13.26
N SER A 136 -15.66 1.84 13.47
CA SER A 136 -16.30 3.09 13.04
C SER A 136 -16.54 3.11 11.54
N LEU A 137 -15.56 2.72 10.71
CA LEU A 137 -15.73 2.65 9.26
C LEU A 137 -16.78 1.59 8.87
N ILE A 138 -16.70 0.39 9.45
CA ILE A 138 -17.64 -0.71 9.17
C ILE A 138 -19.09 -0.30 9.44
N SER A 139 -19.32 0.50 10.49
CA SER A 139 -20.67 0.88 10.94
C SER A 139 -21.22 2.13 10.23
N ASP A 140 -20.37 2.88 9.52
CA ASP A 140 -20.75 4.12 8.87
C ASP A 140 -21.51 3.86 7.56
N ARG A 141 -22.83 4.02 7.59
CA ARG A 141 -23.70 3.79 6.42
C ARG A 141 -23.48 4.77 5.27
N SER A 142 -22.72 5.85 5.47
CA SER A 142 -22.35 6.77 4.39
C SER A 142 -21.18 6.26 3.55
N VAL A 143 -20.39 5.31 4.09
CA VAL A 143 -19.30 4.65 3.37
C VAL A 143 -19.86 3.61 2.41
N ASP A 144 -19.21 3.43 1.26
CA ASP A 144 -19.58 2.42 0.27
C ASP A 144 -19.73 1.01 0.87
N GLU A 145 -20.73 0.26 0.44
CA GLU A 145 -21.05 -1.03 1.05
C GLU A 145 -20.00 -2.12 0.82
N PHE A 146 -19.34 -2.12 -0.33
CA PHE A 146 -18.27 -3.08 -0.62
C PHE A 146 -17.02 -2.75 0.18
N VAL A 147 -16.76 -1.47 0.42
CA VAL A 147 -15.70 -1.03 1.33
C VAL A 147 -15.99 -1.54 2.75
N ARG A 148 -17.20 -1.32 3.28
CA ARG A 148 -17.57 -1.80 4.63
C ARG A 148 -17.44 -3.32 4.74
N ASP A 149 -17.87 -4.06 3.72
CA ASP A 149 -17.75 -5.52 3.67
C ASP A 149 -16.28 -5.97 3.67
N ALA A 150 -15.42 -5.35 2.85
CA ALA A 150 -14.01 -5.65 2.81
C ALA A 150 -13.29 -5.33 4.15
N VAL A 151 -13.62 -4.21 4.80
CA VAL A 151 -13.06 -3.86 6.11
C VAL A 151 -13.57 -4.79 7.21
N LEU A 152 -14.82 -5.24 7.14
CA LEU A 152 -15.32 -6.31 8.01
C LEU A 152 -14.55 -7.62 7.77
N GLY A 153 -14.27 -7.96 6.51
CA GLY A 153 -13.38 -9.06 6.14
C GLY A 153 -12.01 -8.94 6.80
N ALA A 154 -11.39 -7.75 6.77
CA ALA A 154 -10.13 -7.49 7.47
C ALA A 154 -10.23 -7.75 8.98
N ALA A 155 -11.29 -7.27 9.64
CA ALA A 155 -11.53 -7.52 11.06
C ALA A 155 -11.60 -9.03 11.36
N THR A 156 -12.25 -9.82 10.51
CA THR A 156 -12.30 -11.29 10.70
C THR A 156 -10.90 -11.92 10.62
N PHE A 157 -10.06 -11.51 9.66
CA PHE A 157 -8.68 -11.98 9.55
C PHE A 157 -7.86 -11.67 10.80
N LEU A 158 -8.03 -10.47 11.38
CA LEU A 158 -7.29 -10.00 12.55
C LEU A 158 -7.67 -10.74 13.85
N THR A 159 -8.89 -11.27 13.95
CA THR A 159 -9.34 -12.03 15.14
C THR A 159 -8.84 -13.47 15.18
N ARG A 160 -8.27 -13.99 14.09
CA ARG A 160 -7.73 -15.35 14.08
C ARG A 160 -6.52 -15.41 15.02
N PRO A 161 -6.51 -16.30 16.04
CA PRO A 161 -5.32 -16.47 16.87
C PRO A 161 -4.14 -16.89 16.00
N HIS A 162 -3.03 -16.16 16.10
CA HIS A 162 -1.77 -16.54 15.46
C HIS A 162 -1.38 -17.93 15.97
N ARG A 163 -1.47 -18.95 15.12
CA ARG A 163 -0.80 -20.23 15.38
C ARG A 163 0.69 -19.99 15.25
N ALA A 164 1.38 -19.92 16.39
CA ALA A 164 2.83 -19.99 16.49
C ALA A 164 3.34 -21.37 16.03
#